data_AF-A0A3M7KPC0-F1
#
_entry.id   AF-A0A3M7KPC0-F1
#
_cell.length_a   1.000
_cell.length_b   1.000
_cell.length_c   1.000
_cell.angle_alpha   90.00
_cell.angle_beta   90.00
_cell.angle_gamma   90.00
#
_symmetry.space_group_name_H-M   'P 1'
#
loop_
_entity.id
_entity.type
_entity.pdbx_description
1 polymer ?
#
loop_
_entity_poly.entity_id
_entity_poly.type
_entity_poly.pdbx_seq_one_letter_code
_entity_poly.pdbx_strand_id
1 'polypeptide(L)'
;MDNATLDEIFTTMSDTIQGESGRWQFNIKDVLFVCITDTNHNRMRIISPITESNNLREDEKTLLLLANFHTALDVKYAISDDVLWSVFIHPLKELTYAQVEDAVSQVYYANITFGLSYSSTDLVFSKKTKKQAKQKKKSNFKKKT
;
A
#
# COMPACT_ATOMS: atom_id res chain seq x y z
N MET A 1 -4.97 0.89 -21.00
CA MET A 1 -3.74 0.09 -20.88
C MET A 1 -3.88 -1.27 -21.56
N ASP A 2 -2.76 -1.88 -21.96
CA ASP A 2 -2.65 -3.30 -22.34
C ASP A 2 -1.47 -3.99 -21.63
N ASN A 3 -1.33 -5.31 -21.81
CA ASN A 3 -0.28 -6.08 -21.15
C ASN A 3 1.12 -5.76 -21.65
N ALA A 4 1.29 -5.36 -22.92
CA ALA A 4 2.60 -5.05 -23.47
C ALA A 4 3.15 -3.75 -22.87
N THR A 5 2.29 -2.75 -22.72
CA THR A 5 2.63 -1.48 -22.08
C THR A 5 2.94 -1.68 -20.59
N LEU A 6 2.18 -2.55 -19.89
CA LEU A 6 2.48 -2.88 -18.49
C LEU A 6 3.85 -3.56 -18.34
N ASP A 7 4.19 -4.46 -19.26
CA ASP A 7 5.49 -5.15 -19.27
C ASP A 7 6.65 -4.15 -19.40
N GLU A 8 6.53 -3.17 -20.30
CA GLU A 8 7.50 -2.07 -20.46
C GLU A 8 7.64 -1.23 -19.19
N ILE A 9 6.50 -0.83 -18.59
CA ILE A 9 6.49 -0.05 -17.34
C ILE A 9 7.21 -0.81 -16.23
N PHE A 10 6.81 -2.06 -15.98
CA PHE A 10 7.36 -2.86 -14.88
C PHE A 10 8.84 -3.17 -15.10
N THR A 11 9.26 -3.44 -16.33
CA THR A 11 10.67 -3.64 -16.68
C THR A 11 11.51 -2.39 -16.38
N THR A 12 10.95 -1.21 -16.62
CA THR A 12 11.66 0.06 -16.39
C THR A 12 11.79 0.42 -14.92
N MET A 13 10.78 0.12 -14.09
CA MET A 13 10.73 0.54 -12.68
C MET A 13 11.29 -0.47 -11.69
N SER A 14 11.48 -1.73 -12.10
CA SER A 14 11.86 -2.82 -11.18
C SER A 14 13.34 -3.15 -11.21
N ASP A 15 13.85 -3.61 -10.06
CA ASP A 15 15.23 -4.10 -9.95
C ASP A 15 15.36 -5.48 -10.60
N THR A 16 14.32 -6.28 -10.50
CA THR A 16 14.19 -7.61 -11.11
C THR A 16 12.74 -7.86 -11.49
N ILE A 17 12.52 -8.54 -12.62
CA ILE A 17 11.20 -8.92 -13.11
C ILE A 17 11.24 -10.32 -13.70
N GLN A 18 10.17 -11.08 -13.47
CA GLN A 18 9.92 -12.38 -14.05
C GLN A 18 8.42 -12.57 -14.30
N GLY A 19 8.09 -13.60 -15.06
CA GLY A 19 6.70 -13.96 -15.38
C GLY A 19 6.43 -13.87 -16.87
N GLU A 20 5.16 -13.67 -17.20
CA GLU A 20 4.65 -13.66 -18.56
C GLU A 20 3.54 -12.62 -18.72
N SER A 21 3.11 -12.39 -19.96
CA SER A 21 2.06 -11.41 -20.25
C SER A 21 0.80 -11.67 -19.42
N GLY A 22 0.44 -10.69 -18.59
CA GLY A 22 -0.71 -10.72 -17.69
C GLY A 22 -0.44 -11.28 -16.29
N ARG A 23 0.79 -11.75 -16.02
CA ARG A 23 1.24 -12.26 -14.73
C ARG A 23 2.71 -11.93 -14.51
N TRP A 24 2.96 -10.85 -13.78
CA TRP A 24 4.31 -10.40 -13.46
C TRP A 24 4.61 -10.54 -11.98
N GLN A 25 5.85 -10.86 -11.68
CA GLN A 25 6.42 -10.78 -10.35
C GLN A 25 7.69 -9.96 -10.44
N PHE A 26 7.81 -8.91 -9.64
CA PHE A 26 8.94 -8.00 -9.70
C PHE A 26 9.28 -7.44 -8.32
N ASN A 27 10.52 -6.98 -8.15
CA ASN A 27 10.99 -6.37 -6.92
C ASN A 27 11.31 -4.90 -7.13
N ILE A 28 10.98 -4.08 -6.13
CA ILE A 28 11.36 -2.68 -6.04
C ILE A 28 11.84 -2.42 -4.62
N LYS A 29 13.12 -2.04 -4.45
CA LYS A 29 13.71 -1.74 -3.12
C LYS A 29 13.47 -2.89 -2.13
N ASP A 30 13.75 -4.11 -2.55
CA ASP A 30 13.57 -5.35 -1.79
C ASP A 30 12.12 -5.70 -1.41
N VAL A 31 11.12 -4.98 -1.93
CA VAL A 31 9.70 -5.30 -1.77
C VAL A 31 9.20 -6.07 -2.98
N LEU A 32 8.59 -7.22 -2.72
CA LEU A 32 8.01 -8.09 -3.74
C LEU A 32 6.64 -7.57 -4.19
N PHE A 33 6.45 -7.51 -5.50
CA PHE A 33 5.18 -7.20 -6.14
C PHE A 33 4.74 -8.33 -7.06
N VAL A 34 3.43 -8.47 -7.18
CA VAL A 34 2.78 -9.31 -8.17
C VAL A 34 1.74 -8.46 -8.90
N CYS A 35 1.77 -8.48 -10.22
CA CYS A 35 0.70 -7.90 -11.04
C CYS A 35 -0.02 -9.00 -11.81
N ILE A 36 -1.36 -9.01 -11.72
CA ILE A 36 -2.22 -9.98 -12.42
C ILE A 36 -3.27 -9.20 -13.21
N THR A 37 -3.39 -9.49 -14.49
CA THR A 37 -4.46 -8.95 -15.33
C THR A 37 -5.44 -10.03 -15.77
N ASP A 38 -6.68 -9.60 -15.95
CA ASP A 38 -7.73 -10.35 -16.62
C ASP A 38 -8.29 -9.44 -17.71
N THR A 39 -7.81 -9.66 -18.93
CA THR A 39 -8.18 -8.86 -20.11
C THR A 39 -9.65 -9.06 -20.51
N ASN A 40 -10.19 -10.26 -20.26
CA ASN A 40 -11.58 -10.61 -20.57
C ASN A 40 -12.55 -9.85 -19.66
N HIS A 41 -12.27 -9.80 -18.36
CA HIS A 41 -13.10 -9.13 -17.38
C HIS A 41 -12.69 -7.67 -17.11
N ASN A 42 -11.71 -7.16 -17.86
CA ASN A 42 -11.16 -5.81 -17.72
C ASN A 42 -10.72 -5.50 -16.28
N ARG A 43 -9.84 -6.34 -15.71
CA ARG A 43 -9.31 -6.16 -14.35
C ARG A 43 -7.80 -6.24 -14.34
N MET A 44 -7.21 -5.44 -13.46
CA MET A 44 -5.80 -5.47 -13.12
C MET A 44 -5.68 -5.39 -11.60
N ARG A 45 -4.74 -6.15 -11.03
CA ARG A 45 -4.39 -6.11 -9.61
C ARG A 45 -2.89 -5.98 -9.47
N ILE A 46 -2.42 -4.98 -8.75
CA ILE A 46 -1.03 -4.90 -8.24
C ILE A 46 -1.11 -5.19 -6.75
N ILE A 47 -0.41 -6.23 -6.32
CA ILE A 47 -0.44 -6.70 -4.94
C ILE A 47 0.96 -6.91 -4.40
N SER A 48 1.13 -6.75 -3.11
CA SER A 48 2.38 -7.02 -2.41
C SER A 48 2.09 -7.70 -1.07
N PRO A 49 2.72 -8.85 -0.78
CA PRO A 49 2.51 -9.56 0.49
C PRO A 49 3.22 -8.81 1.63
N ILE A 50 2.56 -8.73 2.78
CA ILE A 50 3.07 -8.01 3.95
C ILE A 50 3.51 -8.99 5.05
N THR A 51 2.59 -9.83 5.53
CA THR A 51 2.84 -10.80 6.61
C THR A 51 1.75 -11.87 6.61
N GLU A 52 1.98 -12.98 7.30
CA GLU A 52 0.93 -13.97 7.54
C GLU A 52 -0.20 -13.36 8.38
N SER A 53 -1.45 -13.65 8.00
CA SER A 53 -2.65 -13.15 8.67
C SER A 53 -2.75 -13.61 10.13
N ASN A 54 -2.16 -14.76 10.45
CA ASN A 54 -2.09 -15.32 11.81
C ASN A 54 -1.22 -14.49 12.75
N ASN A 55 -0.31 -13.65 12.22
CA ASN A 55 0.51 -12.74 13.01
C ASN A 55 -0.26 -11.48 13.43
N LEU A 56 -1.45 -11.24 12.87
CA LEU A 56 -2.25 -10.04 13.13
C LEU A 56 -3.06 -10.18 14.40
N ARG A 57 -2.90 -9.22 15.31
CA ARG A 57 -3.81 -9.07 16.45
C ARG A 57 -5.14 -8.44 16.02
N GLU A 58 -6.19 -8.64 16.82
CA GLU A 58 -7.52 -8.10 16.52
C GLU A 58 -7.57 -6.56 16.50
N ASP A 59 -6.75 -5.89 17.32
CA ASP A 59 -6.59 -4.43 17.27
C ASP A 59 -5.96 -3.97 15.94
N GLU A 60 -4.99 -4.72 15.42
CA GLU A 60 -4.37 -4.44 14.11
C GLU A 60 -5.35 -4.64 12.97
N LYS A 61 -6.15 -5.71 12.98
CA LYS A 61 -7.22 -5.93 11.99
C LYS A 61 -8.20 -4.76 11.96
N THR A 62 -8.57 -4.24 13.13
CA THR A 62 -9.42 -3.05 13.23
C THR A 62 -8.74 -1.82 12.65
N LEU A 63 -7.45 -1.62 12.93
CA LEU A 63 -6.67 -0.51 12.35
C LEU A 63 -6.55 -0.60 10.83
N LEU A 64 -6.39 -1.80 10.27
CA LEU A 64 -6.37 -2.03 8.82
C LEU A 64 -7.69 -1.62 8.16
N LEU A 65 -8.83 -1.98 8.77
CA LEU A 65 -10.14 -1.56 8.28
C LEU A 65 -10.33 -0.04 8.34
N LEU A 66 -9.87 0.60 9.43
CA LEU A 66 -9.89 2.06 9.55
C LEU A 66 -8.97 2.72 8.52
N ALA A 67 -7.79 2.17 8.28
CA ALA A 67 -6.84 2.66 7.30
C ALA A 67 -7.41 2.58 5.88
N ASN A 68 -8.07 1.47 5.53
CA ASN A 68 -8.78 1.31 4.25
C ASN A 68 -9.82 2.41 4.00
N PHE A 69 -10.39 2.99 5.06
CA PHE A 69 -11.37 4.08 4.94
C PHE A 69 -10.73 5.48 4.93
N HIS A 70 -9.55 5.65 5.53
CA HIS A 70 -8.98 6.99 5.78
C HIS A 70 -7.64 7.27 5.11
N THR A 71 -6.71 6.32 5.09
CA THR A 71 -5.28 6.58 4.84
C THR A 71 -4.65 5.71 3.75
N ALA A 72 -5.27 4.58 3.40
CA ALA A 72 -4.79 3.70 2.33
C ALA A 72 -5.19 4.19 0.92
N LEU A 73 -6.01 5.24 0.82
CA LEU A 73 -6.46 5.87 -0.43
C LEU A 73 -7.00 4.83 -1.44
N ASP A 74 -6.31 4.64 -2.55
CA ASP A 74 -6.71 3.71 -3.62
C ASP A 74 -6.29 2.26 -3.34
N VAL A 75 -5.39 2.07 -2.38
CA VAL A 75 -4.92 0.76 -1.92
C VAL A 75 -5.81 0.25 -0.79
N LYS A 76 -5.92 -1.08 -0.70
CA LYS A 76 -6.60 -1.78 0.38
C LYS A 76 -5.67 -2.80 1.01
N TYR A 77 -5.72 -2.88 2.33
CA TYR A 77 -5.28 -4.04 3.08
C TYR A 77 -6.33 -5.15 2.97
N ALA A 78 -5.94 -6.32 2.50
CA ALA A 78 -6.83 -7.47 2.33
C ALA A 78 -6.13 -8.77 2.75
N ILE A 79 -6.89 -9.72 3.29
CA ILE A 79 -6.38 -11.05 3.65
C ILE A 79 -6.86 -12.06 2.60
N SER A 80 -5.94 -12.85 2.07
CA SER A 80 -6.20 -13.99 1.19
C SER A 80 -5.10 -15.02 1.40
N ASP A 81 -5.47 -16.31 1.40
CA ASP A 81 -4.54 -17.43 1.51
C ASP A 81 -3.59 -17.29 2.72
N ASP A 82 -4.17 -16.93 3.86
CA ASP A 82 -3.46 -16.69 5.13
C ASP A 82 -2.35 -15.63 5.07
N VAL A 83 -2.39 -14.73 4.08
CA VAL A 83 -1.45 -13.61 3.94
C VAL A 83 -2.22 -12.30 3.93
N LEU A 84 -1.69 -11.30 4.63
CA LEU A 84 -2.08 -9.91 4.50
C LEU A 84 -1.39 -9.29 3.29
N TRP A 85 -2.17 -8.66 2.43
CA TRP A 85 -1.72 -8.02 1.20
C TRP A 85 -2.00 -6.52 1.21
N SER A 86 -1.09 -5.75 0.64
CA SER A 86 -1.37 -4.43 0.08
C SER A 86 -1.89 -4.62 -1.35
N VAL A 87 -3.05 -4.05 -1.67
CA VAL A 87 -3.78 -4.37 -2.91
C VAL A 87 -4.31 -3.11 -3.60
N PHE A 88 -3.89 -2.89 -4.83
CA PHE A 88 -4.51 -1.95 -5.76
C PHE A 88 -5.27 -2.71 -6.85
N ILE A 89 -6.54 -2.35 -7.09
CA ILE A 89 -7.40 -3.00 -8.10
C ILE A 89 -8.00 -1.92 -8.99
N HIS A 90 -7.85 -2.07 -10.30
CA HIS A 90 -8.41 -1.12 -11.25
C HIS A 90 -8.80 -1.81 -12.57
N PRO A 91 -9.80 -1.28 -13.30
CA PRO A 91 -10.06 -1.67 -14.69
C PRO A 91 -8.82 -1.50 -15.59
N LEU A 92 -8.46 -2.53 -16.36
CA LEU A 92 -7.22 -2.55 -17.16
C LEU A 92 -7.23 -1.47 -18.25
N LYS A 93 -8.30 -1.40 -19.04
CA LYS A 93 -8.39 -0.54 -20.23
C LYS A 93 -8.30 0.94 -19.87
N GLU A 94 -8.78 1.31 -18.69
CA GLU A 94 -8.90 2.67 -18.18
C GLU A 94 -7.65 3.17 -17.46
N LEU A 95 -6.68 2.29 -17.17
CA LEU A 95 -5.39 2.71 -16.62
C LEU A 95 -4.61 3.55 -17.62
N THR A 96 -4.09 4.66 -17.11
CA THR A 96 -3.05 5.47 -17.73
C THR A 96 -1.67 5.08 -17.20
N TYR A 97 -0.62 5.45 -17.93
CA TYR A 97 0.77 5.19 -17.55
C TYR A 97 1.09 5.73 -16.15
N ALA A 98 0.80 7.01 -15.89
CA ALA A 98 1.06 7.65 -14.61
C ALA A 98 0.29 7.01 -13.45
N GLN A 99 -0.92 6.49 -13.69
CA GLN A 99 -1.67 5.76 -12.67
C GLN A 99 -1.05 4.41 -12.30
N VAL A 100 -0.33 3.77 -13.21
CA VAL A 100 0.41 2.53 -12.88
C VAL A 100 1.58 2.86 -11.95
N GLU A 101 2.35 3.91 -12.27
CA GLU A 101 3.48 4.34 -11.44
C GLU A 101 3.01 4.78 -10.04
N ASP A 102 1.92 5.54 -9.98
CA ASP A 102 1.30 5.94 -8.72
C ASP A 102 0.76 4.73 -7.95
N ALA A 103 0.09 3.79 -8.61
CA ALA A 103 -0.42 2.57 -7.97
C ALA A 103 0.71 1.73 -7.37
N VAL A 104 1.83 1.55 -8.09
CA VAL A 104 3.00 0.82 -7.57
C VAL A 104 3.58 1.52 -6.34
N SER A 105 3.70 2.85 -6.40
CA SER A 105 4.15 3.66 -5.26
C SER A 105 3.21 3.52 -4.07
N GLN A 106 1.90 3.60 -4.29
CA GLN A 106 0.91 3.46 -3.24
C GLN A 106 0.94 2.06 -2.59
N VAL A 107 1.06 1.00 -3.40
CA VAL A 107 1.17 -0.38 -2.91
C VAL A 107 2.44 -0.58 -2.10
N TYR A 108 3.57 0.00 -2.57
CA TYR A 108 4.85 0.01 -1.86
C TYR A 108 4.71 0.65 -0.48
N TYR A 109 4.18 1.88 -0.39
CA TYR A 109 4.05 2.61 0.87
C TYR A 109 3.08 1.93 1.84
N ALA A 110 1.95 1.39 1.35
CA ALA A 110 1.07 0.61 2.19
C ALA A 110 1.75 -0.67 2.73
N ASN A 111 2.67 -1.27 1.96
CA ASN A 111 3.46 -2.39 2.48
C ASN A 111 4.41 -1.93 3.60
N ILE A 112 5.30 -0.98 3.31
CA ILE A 112 6.37 -0.63 4.25
C ILE A 112 5.92 0.17 5.48
N THR A 113 4.74 0.81 5.41
CA THR A 113 4.18 1.57 6.55
C THR A 113 3.22 0.74 7.42
N PHE A 114 2.98 -0.52 7.07
CA PHE A 114 2.26 -1.45 7.92
C PHE A 114 2.94 -1.56 9.30
N GLY A 115 2.14 -1.55 10.38
CA GLY A 115 2.64 -1.49 11.75
C GLY A 115 3.08 -0.10 12.23
N LEU A 116 3.09 0.91 11.34
CA LEU A 116 3.46 2.29 11.65
C LEU A 116 2.30 3.25 11.41
N SER A 117 2.21 3.84 10.21
CA SER A 117 1.21 4.84 9.85
C SER A 117 0.04 4.28 9.04
N TYR A 118 0.16 3.06 8.49
CA TYR A 118 -0.85 2.42 7.63
C TYR A 118 -1.32 3.34 6.49
N SER A 119 -0.37 3.98 5.79
CA SER A 119 -0.61 5.00 4.76
C SER A 119 -0.10 4.54 3.40
N SER A 120 -0.83 4.84 2.33
CA SER A 120 -0.36 4.57 0.95
C SER A 120 0.53 5.69 0.39
N THR A 121 0.93 6.65 1.21
CA THR A 121 1.86 7.71 0.81
C THR A 121 2.88 7.97 1.91
N ASP A 122 4.04 8.53 1.53
CA ASP A 122 5.03 9.07 2.47
C ASP A 122 4.48 10.19 3.36
N LEU A 123 3.34 10.79 2.98
CA LEU A 123 2.68 11.79 3.79
C LEU A 123 1.95 11.13 4.97
N VAL A 124 2.56 11.19 6.15
CA VAL A 124 1.82 10.97 7.40
C VAL A 124 0.83 12.12 7.57
N PHE A 125 -0.44 11.92 7.20
CA PHE A 125 -1.54 12.80 7.57
C PHE A 125 -1.77 12.72 9.09
N SER A 126 -0.88 13.37 9.85
CA SER A 126 -1.10 13.67 11.25
C SER A 126 -2.31 14.59 11.33
N LYS A 127 -3.51 14.03 11.52
CA LYS A 127 -4.53 14.75 12.28
C LYS A 127 -3.85 15.05 13.61
N LYS A 128 -3.41 16.29 13.79
CA LYS A 128 -2.98 16.82 15.09
C LYS A 128 -4.13 16.61 16.06
N THR A 129 -4.18 15.45 16.72
CA THR A 129 -5.01 15.26 17.89
C THR A 129 -4.44 16.23 18.90
N LYS A 130 -5.20 17.29 19.21
CA LYS A 130 -4.87 18.38 20.15
C LYS A 130 -4.59 17.91 21.60
N LYS A 131 -4.20 16.65 21.83
CA LYS A 131 -3.91 16.07 23.14
C LYS A 131 -2.46 16.23 23.60
N GLN A 132 -1.46 16.27 22.71
CA GLN A 132 -0.05 16.39 23.14
C GLN A 132 0.40 17.83 23.44
N ALA A 133 -0.31 18.86 22.98
CA ALA A 133 0.02 20.26 23.30
C ALA A 133 -0.33 20.66 24.76
N LYS A 134 -1.19 19.91 25.45
CA LYS A 134 -1.60 20.21 26.85
C LYS A 134 -0.64 19.63 27.91
N GLN A 135 0.15 18.60 27.59
CA GLN A 135 1.12 18.04 28.55
C GLN A 135 2.40 18.85 28.66
N LYS A 136 2.94 19.40 27.56
CA LYS A 136 4.12 20.30 27.61
C LYS A 136 3.87 21.63 28.32
N LYS A 137 2.63 22.16 28.29
CA LYS A 137 2.29 23.40 29.04
C LYS A 137 2.12 23.18 30.55
N LYS A 138 1.71 21.98 31.00
CA LYS A 138 1.58 21.70 32.45
C LYS A 138 2.91 21.37 33.12
N SER A 139 3.90 20.82 32.41
CA SER A 139 5.23 20.56 33.01
C SER A 139 6.06 21.83 33.21
N ASN A 140 5.90 22.84 32.35
CA ASN A 140 6.65 24.10 32.46
C ASN A 140 6.13 25.06 33.53
N PHE A 141 4.93 24.84 34.07
CA PHE A 141 4.38 25.66 35.18
C PHE A 141 4.72 25.11 36.57
N LYS A 142 5.28 23.90 36.69
CA LYS A 142 5.66 23.27 37.97
C LYS A 142 7.16 23.36 38.31
N LYS A 143 7.96 24.10 37.55
CA LYS A 143 9.40 24.30 37.80
C LYS A 143 9.79 25.73 38.18
N LYS A 144 8.85 26.57 38.60
CA LYS A 144 9.13 27.89 39.20
C LYS A 144 8.49 28.00 40.57
N THR A 145 9.15 27.43 41.57
CA THR A 145 9.08 27.74 43.00
C THR A 145 10.39 27.32 43.60
#